data_AF-A0A554NF95-F1
#
_entry.id   AF-A0A554NF95-F1
#
_cell.length_a   1.000
_cell.length_b   1.000
_cell.length_c   1.000
_cell.angle_alpha   90.00
_cell.angle_beta   90.00
_cell.angle_gamma   90.00
#
_symmetry.space_group_name_H-M   'P 1'
#
loop_
_entity.id
_entity.type
_entity.pdbx_description
1 polymer ?
#
loop_
_entity_poly.entity_id
_entity_poly.type
_entity_poly.pdbx_seq_one_letter_code
_entity_poly.pdbx_strand_id
1 'polypeptide(L)'
;MSDRDDLRDVLLAHSDHQPVRNVFEAMTDGADASLTDYVETMRATDGDLALVARDGAADVYARWSGTRFELLTVWPPWTVTGYDTTDRSGLEAELDGADGLRPMAHDETPFDSPETLTSLRGLVWP
;
A
#
# COMPACT_ATOMS: atom_id res chain seq x y z
N MET A 1 8.72 4.91 -18.98
CA MET A 1 7.82 5.71 -18.14
C MET A 1 8.35 5.54 -16.73
N SER A 2 8.44 6.63 -15.97
CA SER A 2 8.97 6.54 -14.61
C SER A 2 7.87 6.10 -13.66
N ASP A 3 8.22 5.39 -12.60
CA ASP A 3 7.39 4.97 -11.45
C ASP A 3 6.37 6.05 -11.01
N ARG A 4 6.81 7.32 -11.06
CA ARG A 4 6.00 8.49 -10.71
C ARG A 4 4.92 8.84 -11.73
N ASP A 5 5.13 8.54 -13.01
CA ASP A 5 4.15 8.75 -14.08
C ASP A 5 3.02 7.71 -13.97
N ASP A 6 3.35 6.45 -13.68
CA ASP A 6 2.37 5.36 -13.55
C ASP A 6 1.45 5.59 -12.34
N LEU A 7 2.02 5.94 -11.19
CA LEU A 7 1.24 6.32 -10.00
C LEU A 7 0.38 7.57 -10.22
N ARG A 8 0.88 8.55 -10.99
CA ARG A 8 0.12 9.76 -11.33
C ARG A 8 -1.09 9.44 -12.19
N ASP A 9 -0.94 8.54 -13.16
CA ASP A 9 -2.02 8.14 -14.06
C ASP A 9 -3.13 7.40 -13.31
N VAL A 10 -2.78 6.52 -12.37
CA VAL A 10 -3.76 5.86 -11.46
C VAL A 10 -4.54 6.90 -10.65
N LEU A 11 -3.87 7.85 -10.00
CA LEU A 11 -4.54 8.86 -9.19
C LEU A 11 -5.43 9.79 -10.03
N LEU A 12 -5.03 10.13 -11.26
CA LEU A 12 -5.85 10.94 -12.17
C LEU A 12 -7.11 10.19 -12.61
N ALA A 13 -7.02 8.89 -12.88
CA ALA A 13 -8.15 8.05 -13.28
C ALA A 13 -9.25 7.97 -12.21
N HIS A 14 -8.90 8.11 -10.93
CA HIS A 14 -9.82 8.03 -9.78
C HIS A 14 -10.01 9.38 -9.06
N SER A 15 -9.71 10.49 -9.72
CA SER A 15 -9.73 11.84 -9.13
C SER A 15 -11.13 12.37 -8.76
N ASP A 16 -12.19 11.64 -9.09
CA ASP A 16 -13.55 11.92 -8.62
C ASP A 16 -13.75 11.58 -7.14
N HIS A 17 -12.85 10.78 -6.56
CA HIS A 17 -12.81 10.48 -5.14
C HIS A 17 -11.99 11.51 -4.36
N GLN A 18 -12.59 12.11 -3.33
CA GLN A 18 -11.91 13.07 -2.45
C GLN A 18 -10.58 12.56 -1.84
N PRO A 19 -10.47 11.35 -1.27
CA PRO A 19 -9.20 10.87 -0.72
C PRO A 19 -8.09 10.79 -1.78
N VAL A 20 -8.43 10.36 -3.00
CA VAL A 20 -7.48 10.26 -4.13
C VAL A 20 -6.94 11.64 -4.49
N ARG A 21 -7.80 12.67 -4.52
CA ARG A 21 -7.38 14.05 -4.74
C ARG A 21 -6.43 14.56 -3.66
N ASN A 22 -6.73 14.29 -2.39
CA ASN A 22 -5.88 14.71 -1.28
C ASN A 22 -4.48 14.10 -1.41
N VAL A 23 -4.40 12.80 -1.73
CA VAL A 23 -3.12 12.10 -1.96
C VAL A 23 -2.38 12.65 -3.18
N PHE A 24 -3.10 12.93 -4.27
CA PHE A 24 -2.52 13.54 -5.47
C PHE A 24 -1.91 14.91 -5.17
N GLU A 25 -2.67 15.79 -4.50
CA GLU A 25 -2.22 17.13 -4.09
C GLU A 25 -1.01 17.06 -3.13
N ALA A 26 -0.99 16.08 -2.22
CA ALA A 26 0.15 15.84 -1.35
C ALA A 26 1.43 15.47 -2.12
N MET A 27 1.29 14.69 -3.19
CA MET A 27 2.42 14.28 -4.03
C MET A 27 2.92 15.36 -4.99
N THR A 28 2.04 16.24 -5.48
CA THR A 28 2.39 17.27 -6.48
C THR A 28 2.76 18.60 -5.86
N ASP A 29 2.01 19.02 -4.84
CA ASP A 29 2.05 20.38 -4.30
C ASP A 29 2.54 20.42 -2.85
N GLY A 30 2.86 19.26 -2.27
CA GLY A 30 3.35 19.14 -0.90
C GLY A 30 2.29 19.46 0.16
N ALA A 31 1.00 19.31 -0.20
CA ALA A 31 -0.09 19.32 0.77
C ALA A 31 0.00 18.14 1.75
N ASP A 32 -0.72 18.21 2.86
CA ASP A 32 -0.82 17.10 3.81
C ASP A 32 -2.06 16.25 3.50
N ALA A 33 -1.85 14.97 3.22
CA ALA A 33 -2.90 13.96 3.21
C ALA A 33 -2.88 13.18 4.53
N SER A 34 -4.05 12.91 5.09
CA SER A 34 -4.15 12.13 6.33
C SER A 34 -3.89 10.64 6.07
N LEU A 35 -3.55 9.87 7.12
CA LEU A 35 -3.44 8.41 7.00
C LEU A 35 -4.74 7.79 6.45
N THR A 36 -5.90 8.28 6.89
CA THR A 36 -7.19 7.83 6.37
C THR A 36 -7.35 8.14 4.88
N ASP A 37 -6.85 9.27 4.38
CA ASP A 37 -6.87 9.57 2.94
C ASP A 37 -6.05 8.55 2.15
N TYR A 38 -4.86 8.18 2.63
CA TYR A 38 -4.04 7.14 2.00
C TYR A 38 -4.73 5.77 2.01
N VAL A 39 -5.33 5.39 3.14
CA VAL A 39 -6.03 4.11 3.28
C VAL A 39 -7.26 4.03 2.37
N GLU A 40 -8.06 5.09 2.32
CA GLU A 40 -9.26 5.12 1.46
C GLU A 40 -8.91 5.30 -0.02
N THR A 41 -7.75 5.88 -0.35
CA THR A 41 -7.24 5.93 -1.72
C THR A 41 -7.04 4.50 -2.28
N MET A 42 -6.43 3.59 -1.52
CA MET A 42 -6.27 2.20 -1.96
C MET A 42 -7.59 1.51 -2.28
N ARG A 43 -8.65 1.83 -1.54
CA ARG A 43 -10.01 1.31 -1.81
C ARG A 43 -10.63 1.94 -3.04
N ALA A 44 -10.50 3.26 -3.18
CA ALA A 44 -11.05 4.02 -4.30
C ALA A 44 -10.44 3.60 -5.65
N THR A 45 -9.17 3.19 -5.64
CA THR A 45 -8.45 2.67 -6.81
C THR A 45 -8.58 1.15 -6.98
N ASP A 46 -9.47 0.49 -6.23
CA ASP A 46 -9.65 -0.97 -6.22
C ASP A 46 -8.36 -1.79 -6.09
N GLY A 47 -7.35 -1.27 -5.36
CA GLY A 47 -6.06 -1.94 -5.18
C GLY A 47 -5.02 -1.71 -6.28
N ASP A 48 -5.30 -0.88 -7.29
CA ASP A 48 -4.30 -0.44 -8.29
C ASP A 48 -3.15 0.37 -7.67
N LEU A 49 -3.37 0.87 -6.45
CA LEU A 49 -2.40 1.54 -5.60
C LEU A 49 -2.16 0.74 -4.32
N ALA A 50 -0.90 0.63 -3.94
CA ALA A 50 -0.44 0.09 -2.68
C ALA A 50 0.23 1.20 -1.83
N LEU A 51 0.30 0.97 -0.52
CA LEU A 51 1.10 1.78 0.38
C LEU A 51 2.33 0.98 0.82
N VAL A 52 3.45 1.67 1.01
CA VAL A 52 4.61 1.13 1.70
C VAL A 52 5.02 2.06 2.81
N ALA A 53 5.30 1.49 3.98
CA ALA A 53 5.87 2.17 5.14
C ALA A 53 7.04 1.36 5.69
N ARG A 54 7.78 1.94 6.63
CA ARG A 54 8.87 1.26 7.33
C ARG A 54 8.51 1.04 8.79
N ASP A 55 8.70 -0.20 9.24
CA ASP A 55 8.72 -0.56 10.65
C ASP A 55 10.13 -1.04 11.01
N GLY A 56 10.88 -0.16 11.68
CA GLY A 56 12.30 -0.35 11.95
C GLY A 56 13.11 -0.51 10.66
N ALA A 57 13.56 -1.73 10.38
CA ALA A 57 14.30 -2.06 9.17
C ALA A 57 13.49 -2.87 8.14
N ALA A 58 12.23 -3.21 8.46
CA ALA A 58 11.33 -3.89 7.54
C ALA A 58 10.53 -2.89 6.70
N ASP A 59 10.25 -3.26 5.46
CA ASP A 59 9.25 -2.59 4.64
C ASP A 59 7.91 -3.30 4.82
N VAL A 60 6.86 -2.55 5.13
CA VAL A 60 5.48 -3.03 5.27
C VAL A 60 4.69 -2.51 4.08
N TYR A 61 4.28 -3.43 3.21
CA TYR A 61 3.43 -3.14 2.07
C TYR A 61 1.98 -3.43 2.43
N ALA A 62 1.07 -2.56 2.03
CA ALA A 62 -0.36 -2.74 2.18
C ALA A 62 -1.07 -2.49 0.85
N ARG A 63 -2.11 -3.28 0.55
CA ARG A 63 -3.00 -3.02 -0.58
C ARG A 63 -4.43 -3.41 -0.29
N TRP A 64 -5.37 -2.91 -1.08
CA TRP A 64 -6.74 -3.39 -1.10
C TRP A 64 -6.87 -4.61 -2.03
N SER A 65 -7.58 -5.67 -1.59
CA SER A 65 -7.80 -6.89 -2.37
C SER A 65 -9.19 -6.99 -3.01
N GLY A 66 -9.99 -5.92 -2.96
CA GLY A 66 -11.42 -5.94 -3.32
C GLY A 66 -12.34 -6.23 -2.12
N THR A 67 -11.82 -6.82 -1.03
CA THR A 67 -12.63 -7.16 0.16
C THR A 67 -11.96 -6.88 1.51
N ARG A 68 -10.63 -6.98 1.58
CA ARG A 68 -9.82 -6.75 2.78
C ARG A 68 -8.56 -5.99 2.41
N PHE A 69 -7.88 -5.41 3.41
CA PHE A 69 -6.51 -4.97 3.22
C PHE A 69 -5.58 -6.15 3.42
N GLU A 70 -4.63 -6.32 2.51
CA GLU A 70 -3.54 -7.29 2.65
C GLU A 70 -2.30 -6.55 3.13
N LEU A 71 -1.57 -7.14 4.08
CA LEU A 71 -0.28 -6.65 4.55
C LEU A 71 0.80 -7.66 4.21
N LEU A 72 1.97 -7.15 3.85
CA LEU A 72 3.16 -7.93 3.56
C LEU A 72 4.35 -7.27 4.22
N THR A 73 5.05 -8.00 5.09
CA THR A 73 6.27 -7.51 5.75
C THR A 73 7.50 -8.13 5.09
N VAL A 74 8.40 -7.27 4.62
CA VAL A 74 9.62 -7.66 3.91
C VAL A 74 10.84 -7.15 4.69
N TRP A 75 11.65 -8.07 5.18
CA TRP A 75 12.95 -7.77 5.80
C TRP A 75 14.08 -7.75 4.76
N PRO A 76 15.03 -6.81 4.84
CA PRO A 76 16.23 -6.85 4.02
C PRO A 76 17.02 -8.17 4.21
N PRO A 77 17.61 -8.75 3.15
CA PRO A 77 17.63 -8.28 1.77
C PRO A 77 16.55 -8.99 0.92
N TRP A 78 15.26 -8.72 1.12
CA TRP A 78 14.11 -9.29 0.39
C TRP A 78 13.52 -10.60 0.95
N THR A 79 13.66 -10.85 2.26
CA THR A 79 12.98 -11.95 2.94
C THR A 79 11.57 -11.52 3.33
N VAL A 80 10.55 -12.16 2.77
CA VAL A 80 9.18 -11.97 3.28
C VAL A 80 9.03 -12.72 4.59
N THR A 81 8.63 -12.02 5.64
CA THR A 81 8.50 -12.57 6.99
C THR A 81 7.07 -12.59 7.53
N GLY A 82 6.15 -11.91 6.85
CA GLY A 82 4.75 -11.83 7.28
C GLY A 82 3.82 -11.54 6.10
N TYR A 83 2.66 -12.18 6.14
CA TYR A 83 1.53 -11.87 5.28
C TYR A 83 0.24 -12.00 6.10
N ASP A 84 -0.57 -10.96 6.12
CA ASP A 84 -1.82 -10.93 6.88
C ASP A 84 -2.92 -10.18 6.13
N THR A 85 -4.14 -10.24 6.64
CA THR A 85 -5.28 -9.47 6.14
C THR A 85 -6.00 -8.77 7.27
N THR A 86 -6.45 -7.54 7.03
CA THR A 86 -7.09 -6.74 8.06
C THR A 86 -8.22 -5.86 7.49
N ASP A 87 -8.93 -5.16 8.38
CA ASP A 87 -9.89 -4.12 8.03
C ASP A 87 -9.27 -2.72 8.12
N ARG A 88 -10.06 -1.68 7.83
CA ARG A 88 -9.58 -0.29 7.82
C ARG A 88 -8.92 0.10 9.14
N SER A 89 -9.59 -0.19 10.27
CA SER A 89 -9.09 0.17 11.59
C SER A 89 -7.81 -0.57 11.94
N GLY A 90 -7.71 -1.86 11.59
CA GLY A 90 -6.50 -2.61 11.81
C GLY A 90 -5.34 -2.10 10.96
N LEU A 91 -5.58 -1.77 9.69
CA LEU A 91 -4.54 -1.18 8.83
C LEU A 91 -4.08 0.19 9.34
N GLU A 92 -5.03 1.07 9.73
CA GLU A 92 -4.69 2.37 10.32
C GLU A 92 -3.84 2.20 11.59
N ALA A 93 -4.13 1.19 12.43
CA ALA A 93 -3.34 0.90 13.62
C ALA A 93 -1.93 0.37 13.30
N GLU A 94 -1.78 -0.49 12.28
CA GLU A 94 -0.47 -1.00 11.85
C GLU A 94 0.42 0.10 11.23
N LEU A 95 -0.18 1.08 10.56
CA LEU A 95 0.53 2.19 9.95
C LEU A 95 0.69 3.40 10.88
N ASP A 96 0.03 3.41 12.05
CA ASP A 96 0.15 4.50 13.01
C ASP A 96 1.56 4.54 13.61
N GLY A 97 2.28 5.63 13.38
CA GLY A 97 3.68 5.78 13.79
C GLY A 97 4.71 5.09 12.88
N ALA A 98 4.28 4.51 11.75
CA ALA A 98 5.20 3.97 10.75
C ALA A 98 5.91 5.09 9.98
N ASP A 99 7.18 4.87 9.63
CA ASP A 99 8.02 5.88 9.00
C ASP A 99 8.01 5.80 7.47
N GLY A 100 8.06 6.96 6.81
CA GLY A 100 8.26 7.02 5.35
C GLY A 100 7.12 6.40 4.53
N LEU A 101 5.90 6.50 5.06
CA LEU A 101 4.67 6.14 4.35
C LEU A 101 4.64 6.82 2.97
N ARG A 102 4.49 6.02 1.93
CA ARG A 102 4.37 6.50 0.56
C ARG A 102 3.47 5.59 -0.28
N PRO A 103 2.70 6.16 -1.23
CA PRO A 103 1.98 5.39 -2.23
C PRO A 103 2.94 4.84 -3.30
N MET A 104 2.55 3.72 -3.90
CA MET A 104 3.28 3.00 -4.95
C MET A 104 2.27 2.30 -5.89
N ALA A 105 2.58 2.20 -7.17
CA ALA A 105 1.72 1.47 -8.10
C ALA A 105 1.78 -0.04 -7.80
N HIS A 106 0.66 -0.75 -8.01
CA HIS A 106 0.56 -2.18 -7.66
C HIS A 106 1.67 -3.04 -8.29
N ASP A 107 1.95 -2.81 -9.57
CA ASP A 107 2.94 -3.52 -10.39
C ASP A 107 4.39 -3.35 -9.92
N GLU A 108 4.66 -2.33 -9.11
CA GLU A 108 5.97 -2.07 -8.52
C GLU A 108 6.16 -2.73 -7.16
N THR A 109 5.12 -3.38 -6.65
CA THR A 109 5.14 -4.03 -5.34
C THR A 109 5.29 -5.54 -5.44
N PRO A 110 5.71 -6.21 -4.35
CA PRO A 110 5.70 -7.66 -4.30
C PRO A 110 4.32 -8.30 -4.53
N PHE A 111 3.23 -7.53 -4.50
CA PHE A 111 1.88 -8.01 -4.80
C PHE A 111 1.70 -8.39 -6.28
N ASP A 112 2.50 -7.82 -7.20
CA ASP A 112 2.50 -8.18 -8.62
C ASP A 112 3.11 -9.57 -8.89
N SER A 113 3.70 -10.20 -7.86
CA SER A 113 4.23 -11.57 -7.90
C SER A 113 3.35 -12.54 -7.11
N PRO A 114 2.15 -12.91 -7.60
CA PRO A 114 1.18 -13.74 -6.86
C PRO A 114 1.69 -15.15 -6.54
N GLU A 115 2.67 -15.68 -7.28
CA GLU A 115 3.32 -16.96 -6.96
C GLU A 115 4.13 -16.90 -5.65
N THR A 116 4.74 -15.75 -5.35
CA THR A 116 5.48 -15.47 -4.10
C THR A 116 4.52 -15.44 -2.91
N LEU A 117 3.37 -14.77 -3.06
CA LEU A 117 2.33 -14.70 -2.02
C LEU A 117 1.65 -16.05 -1.77
N THR A 118 1.41 -16.82 -2.81
CA THR A 118 0.81 -18.16 -2.70
C THR A 118 1.73 -19.12 -1.93
N SER A 119 3.04 -18.99 -2.11
CA SER A 119 4.05 -19.77 -1.38
C SER A 119 4.11 -19.41 0.11
N LEU A 120 3.75 -18.17 0.47
CA LEU A 120 3.74 -17.68 1.86
C LEU A 120 2.49 -18.09 2.64
N ARG A 121 1.34 -18.26 1.97
CA ARG A 121 0.13 -18.81 2.61
C ARG A 121 0.33 -20.23 3.16
N GLY A 122 1.33 -20.97 2.68
CA GLY A 122 1.76 -22.27 3.21
C GLY A 122 2.78 -22.21 4.35
N LEU A 123 3.30 -21.02 4.68
CA LEU A 123 4.32 -20.76 5.71
C LEU A 123 3.75 -20.16 7.00
N VAL A 124 2.42 -20.05 7.12
CA VAL A 124 1.75 -19.82 8.41
C VAL A 124 2.08 -21.01 9.31
N TRP A 125 3.10 -20.83 10.14
CA TRP A 125 3.59 -21.83 11.08
C TRP A 125 2.45 -22.19 12.06
N PRO A 126 2.23 -23.48 12.37
CA PRO A 126 1.18 -23.93 13.27
C PRO A 126 1.34 -23.43 14.71
#